data_AF-A0A061PBV1-F1
#
_entry.id   AF-A0A061PBV1-F1
#
_cell.length_a   1.000
_cell.length_b   1.000
_cell.length_c   1.000
_cell.angle_alpha   90.00
_cell.angle_beta   90.00
_cell.angle_gamma   90.00
#
_symmetry.space_group_name_H-M   'P 1'
#
loop_
_entity.id
_entity.type
_entity.pdbx_description
1 polymer ?
#
loop_
_entity_poly.entity_id
_entity_poly.type
_entity_poly.pdbx_seq_one_letter_code
_entity_poly.pdbx_strand_id
1 'polypeptide(L)'
;MSSRSEVFAAWTVAVGTIIEAVASTERFDLTDERREQLEVVGVSLQAGGDALAVELISEDEPVEKVGSTLLTIGNLTILQGLLRDVSEEDNLVFNIQGNGLQALGGSLILTDLVPLEKTKPDILVFYGLLIEITGNVIQIISSKKELAGGDGARLDTFGAWTQALGSVLGAIGVELAVEEELPSVLW
;
A
#
# COMPACT_ATOMS: atom_id res chain seq x y z
N MET A 1 -16.34 -2.51 -14.47
CA MET A 1 -15.71 -3.50 -15.38
C MET A 1 -14.26 -3.52 -15.00
N SER A 2 -13.82 -4.58 -14.33
CA SER A 2 -12.44 -4.66 -13.89
C SER A 2 -11.56 -5.10 -15.06
N SER A 3 -10.51 -4.35 -15.33
CA SER A 3 -9.61 -4.58 -16.47
C SER A 3 -8.35 -5.36 -16.08
N ARG A 4 -7.71 -6.03 -17.04
CA ARG A 4 -6.36 -6.61 -16.81
C ARG A 4 -5.33 -5.57 -16.36
N SER A 5 -5.57 -4.30 -16.65
CA SER A 5 -4.76 -3.19 -16.18
C SER A 5 -4.91 -2.94 -14.68
N GLU A 6 -6.11 -3.14 -14.11
CA GLU A 6 -6.33 -3.03 -12.65
C GLU A 6 -5.62 -4.16 -11.90
N VAL A 7 -5.67 -5.38 -12.44
CA VAL A 7 -4.91 -6.51 -11.91
C VAL A 7 -3.41 -6.21 -11.91
N PHE A 8 -2.90 -5.64 -13.00
CA PHE A 8 -1.49 -5.23 -13.09
C PHE A 8 -1.14 -4.14 -12.08
N ALA A 9 -2.00 -3.14 -11.91
CA ALA A 9 -1.81 -2.06 -10.94
C ALA A 9 -1.77 -2.63 -9.50
N ALA A 10 -2.76 -3.45 -9.12
CA ALA A 10 -2.85 -4.04 -7.79
C ALA A 10 -1.66 -4.95 -7.45
N TRP A 11 -1.23 -5.80 -8.40
CA TRP A 11 -0.03 -6.62 -8.20
C TRP A 11 1.27 -5.81 -8.17
N THR A 12 1.33 -4.66 -8.86
CA THR A 12 2.48 -3.75 -8.78
C THR A 12 2.61 -3.18 -7.37
N VAL A 13 1.50 -2.76 -6.75
CA VAL A 13 1.47 -2.33 -5.34
C VAL A 13 1.90 -3.47 -4.41
N ALA A 14 1.32 -4.66 -4.58
CA ALA A 14 1.62 -5.82 -3.74
C ALA A 14 3.09 -6.25 -3.81
N VAL A 15 3.73 -6.21 -4.99
CA VAL A 15 5.17 -6.47 -5.10
C VAL A 15 5.98 -5.38 -4.41
N GLY A 16 5.55 -4.12 -4.53
CA GLY A 16 6.18 -2.99 -3.86
C GLY A 16 6.18 -3.12 -2.34
N THR A 17 5.04 -3.48 -1.72
CA THR A 17 4.93 -3.67 -0.26
C THR A 17 5.74 -4.87 0.23
N ILE A 18 5.85 -5.95 -0.57
CA ILE A 18 6.73 -7.07 -0.23
C ILE A 18 8.20 -6.65 -0.22
N ILE A 19 8.64 -5.87 -1.21
CA ILE A 19 10.03 -5.40 -1.28
C ILE A 19 10.35 -4.48 -0.10
N GLU A 20 9.44 -3.58 0.26
CA GLU A 20 9.56 -2.72 1.45
C GLU A 20 9.64 -3.56 2.74
N ALA A 21 8.77 -4.57 2.90
CA ALA A 21 8.81 -5.46 4.05
C ALA A 21 10.12 -6.26 4.16
N VAL A 22 10.73 -6.61 3.02
CA VAL A 22 12.07 -7.21 2.99
C VAL A 22 13.13 -6.20 3.42
N ALA A 23 13.06 -4.95 2.95
CA ALA A 23 13.99 -3.88 3.33
C ALA A 23 13.99 -3.61 4.84
N SER A 24 12.81 -3.54 5.46
CA SER A 24 12.63 -3.28 6.90
C SER A 24 12.97 -4.47 7.81
N THR A 25 13.21 -5.67 7.26
CA THR A 25 13.48 -6.87 8.09
C THR A 25 14.96 -6.96 8.49
N GLU A 26 15.29 -6.56 9.73
CA GLU A 26 16.68 -6.57 10.27
C GLU A 26 17.39 -7.93 10.17
N ARG A 27 16.64 -9.03 10.24
CA ARG A 27 17.22 -10.39 10.23
C ARG A 27 17.85 -10.78 8.89
N PHE A 28 17.51 -10.08 7.82
CA PHE A 28 18.16 -10.31 6.52
C PHE A 28 19.54 -9.65 6.50
N ASP A 29 20.53 -10.35 5.98
CA ASP A 29 21.92 -9.89 5.90
C ASP A 29 22.07 -8.87 4.74
N LEU A 30 21.54 -7.67 4.98
CA LEU A 30 21.55 -6.53 4.06
C LEU A 30 22.29 -5.37 4.71
N THR A 31 23.15 -4.70 3.94
CA THR A 31 23.75 -3.42 4.35
C THR A 31 22.69 -2.32 4.37
N ASP A 32 22.91 -1.27 5.17
CA ASP A 32 21.98 -0.14 5.26
C ASP A 32 21.69 0.47 3.88
N GLU A 33 22.73 0.66 3.06
CA GLU A 33 22.59 1.13 1.67
C GLU A 33 21.67 0.22 0.82
N ARG A 34 21.71 -1.10 1.04
CA ARG A 34 20.86 -2.03 0.29
C ARG A 34 19.43 -2.03 0.80
N ARG A 35 19.21 -1.79 2.08
CA ARG A 35 17.86 -1.62 2.64
C ARG A 35 17.22 -0.38 2.06
N GLU A 36 17.89 0.75 2.12
CA GLU A 36 17.41 2.02 1.58
C GLU A 36 17.09 1.91 0.08
N GLN A 37 17.96 1.28 -0.71
CA GLN A 37 17.71 1.05 -2.14
C GLN A 37 16.47 0.16 -2.38
N LEU A 38 16.28 -0.90 -1.59
CA LEU A 38 15.09 -1.75 -1.71
C LEU A 38 13.83 -0.99 -1.27
N GLU A 39 13.91 -0.19 -0.22
CA GLU A 39 12.79 0.65 0.24
C GLU A 39 12.37 1.64 -0.84
N VAL A 40 13.33 2.35 -1.46
CA VAL A 40 13.07 3.22 -2.61
C VAL A 40 12.38 2.47 -3.75
N VAL A 41 12.84 1.27 -4.11
CA VAL A 41 12.21 0.46 -5.16
C VAL A 41 10.80 0.03 -4.76
N GLY A 42 10.62 -0.45 -3.52
CA GLY A 42 9.33 -0.91 -3.00
C GLY A 42 8.29 0.20 -3.03
N VAL A 43 8.59 1.34 -2.41
CA VAL A 43 7.67 2.48 -2.33
C VAL A 43 7.43 3.10 -3.72
N SER A 44 8.41 3.07 -4.64
CA SER A 44 8.22 3.51 -6.02
C SER A 44 7.22 2.64 -6.79
N LEU A 45 7.25 1.32 -6.60
CA LEU A 45 6.28 0.40 -7.20
C LEU A 45 4.89 0.63 -6.62
N GLN A 46 4.77 0.85 -5.31
CA GLN A 46 3.49 1.20 -4.68
C GLN A 46 2.92 2.50 -5.27
N ALA A 47 3.70 3.59 -5.27
CA ALA A 47 3.29 4.86 -5.86
C ALA A 47 2.85 4.72 -7.33
N GLY A 48 3.59 3.95 -8.13
CA GLY A 48 3.28 3.71 -9.53
C GLY A 48 2.02 2.88 -9.73
N GLY A 49 1.82 1.84 -8.92
CA GLY A 49 0.61 1.01 -8.95
C GLY A 49 -0.64 1.80 -8.55
N ASP A 50 -0.57 2.58 -7.46
CA ASP A 50 -1.68 3.43 -7.02
C ASP A 50 -2.02 4.50 -8.06
N ALA A 51 -1.01 5.13 -8.68
CA ALA A 51 -1.23 6.12 -9.72
C ALA A 51 -1.90 5.51 -10.96
N LEU A 52 -1.53 4.27 -11.33
CA LEU A 52 -2.21 3.54 -12.40
C LEU A 52 -3.66 3.23 -12.03
N ALA A 53 -3.93 2.84 -10.79
CA ALA A 53 -5.30 2.60 -10.32
C ALA A 53 -6.18 3.86 -10.43
N VAL A 54 -5.65 5.04 -10.05
CA VAL A 54 -6.37 6.33 -10.18
C VAL A 54 -6.83 6.61 -11.61
N GLU A 55 -6.02 6.27 -12.61
CA GLU A 55 -6.35 6.46 -14.04
C GLU A 55 -7.38 5.44 -14.54
N LEU A 56 -7.51 4.29 -13.87
CA LEU A 56 -8.42 3.21 -14.25
C LEU A 56 -9.80 3.32 -13.57
N ILE A 57 -9.87 3.98 -12.41
CA ILE A 57 -11.11 4.23 -11.69
C ILE A 57 -12.04 5.15 -12.49
N SER A 58 -13.31 4.78 -12.56
CA SER A 58 -14.32 5.50 -13.33
C SER A 58 -14.67 6.85 -12.69
N GLU A 59 -15.11 7.81 -13.50
CA GLU A 59 -15.48 9.16 -13.05
C GLU A 59 -16.72 9.19 -12.15
N ASP A 60 -17.53 8.14 -12.16
CA ASP A 60 -18.69 7.96 -11.27
C ASP A 60 -18.35 7.36 -9.90
N GLU A 61 -17.08 7.06 -9.64
CA GLU A 61 -16.54 6.58 -8.36
C GLU A 61 -15.59 7.62 -7.71
N PRO A 62 -16.08 8.86 -7.43
CA PRO A 62 -15.21 9.96 -7.04
C PRO A 62 -14.56 9.77 -5.66
N VAL A 63 -15.17 9.00 -4.76
CA VAL A 63 -14.63 8.75 -3.41
C VAL A 63 -13.45 7.79 -3.49
N GLU A 64 -13.61 6.65 -4.18
CA GLU A 64 -12.52 5.73 -4.50
C GLU A 64 -11.36 6.42 -5.23
N LYS A 65 -11.64 7.30 -6.21
CA LYS A 65 -10.60 8.06 -6.94
C LYS A 65 -9.81 9.00 -6.02
N VAL A 66 -10.49 9.70 -5.12
CA VAL A 66 -9.82 10.54 -4.09
C VAL A 66 -9.01 9.69 -3.13
N GLY A 67 -9.56 8.57 -2.66
CA GLY A 67 -8.87 7.63 -1.79
C GLY A 67 -7.57 7.11 -2.40
N SER A 68 -7.62 6.62 -3.64
CA SER A 68 -6.47 6.12 -4.39
C SER A 68 -5.44 7.21 -4.71
N THR A 69 -5.90 8.44 -4.91
CA THR A 69 -5.01 9.61 -5.04
C THR A 69 -4.24 9.87 -3.73
N LEU A 70 -4.88 9.72 -2.57
CA LEU A 70 -4.21 9.88 -1.28
C LEU A 70 -3.22 8.74 -0.99
N LEU A 71 -3.51 7.50 -1.42
CA LEU A 71 -2.53 6.41 -1.40
C LEU A 71 -1.27 6.80 -2.19
N THR A 72 -1.45 7.23 -3.44
CA THR A 72 -0.38 7.68 -4.34
C THR A 72 0.45 8.81 -3.72
N ILE A 73 -0.20 9.87 -3.22
CA ILE A 73 0.48 11.01 -2.61
C ILE A 73 1.22 10.57 -1.35
N GLY A 74 0.63 9.68 -0.55
CA GLY A 74 1.28 9.11 0.63
C GLY A 74 2.60 8.41 0.30
N ASN A 75 2.60 7.55 -0.71
CA ASN A 75 3.82 6.89 -1.21
C ASN A 75 4.84 7.90 -1.77
N LEU A 76 4.39 8.93 -2.50
CA LEU A 76 5.27 10.02 -2.96
C LEU A 76 5.83 10.88 -1.81
N THR A 77 5.12 11.00 -0.69
CA THR A 77 5.61 11.68 0.51
C THR A 77 6.71 10.86 1.20
N ILE A 78 6.56 9.53 1.28
CA ILE A 78 7.62 8.64 1.79
C ILE A 78 8.87 8.73 0.90
N LEU A 79 8.70 8.62 -0.43
CA LEU A 79 9.82 8.73 -1.39
C LEU A 79 10.57 10.06 -1.29
N GLN A 80 9.88 11.16 -0.94
CA GLN A 80 10.55 12.43 -0.73
C GLN A 80 11.52 12.40 0.47
N GLY A 81 11.20 11.64 1.52
CA GLY A 81 12.11 11.41 2.63
C GLY A 81 13.33 10.59 2.19
N LEU A 82 13.10 9.50 1.45
CA LEU A 82 14.15 8.58 1.01
C LEU A 82 15.10 9.17 -0.05
N LEU A 83 14.60 10.03 -0.94
CA LEU A 83 15.39 10.54 -2.08
C LEU A 83 16.11 11.87 -1.78
N ARG A 84 15.80 12.53 -0.66
CA ARG A 84 16.39 13.81 -0.29
C ARG A 84 17.45 13.60 0.78
N ASP A 85 18.49 14.42 0.73
CA ASP A 85 19.47 14.54 1.82
C ASP A 85 18.82 15.31 2.98
N VAL A 86 18.09 14.59 3.83
CA VAL A 86 17.39 15.10 5.01
C VAL A 86 17.87 14.38 6.27
N SER A 87 17.59 14.96 7.44
CA SER A 87 17.91 14.28 8.70
C SER A 87 17.07 13.02 8.88
N GLU A 88 17.55 12.07 9.69
CA GLU A 88 16.77 10.88 10.07
C GLU A 88 15.43 11.26 10.72
N GLU A 89 15.43 12.30 11.57
CA GLU A 89 14.20 12.83 12.16
C GLU A 89 13.22 13.35 11.10
N ASP A 90 13.69 14.09 10.10
CA ASP A 90 12.84 14.57 9.00
C ASP A 90 12.33 13.40 8.15
N ASN A 91 13.15 12.38 7.90
CA ASN A 91 12.73 11.17 7.18
C ASN A 91 11.60 10.45 7.93
N LEU A 92 11.71 10.32 9.26
CA LEU A 92 10.64 9.76 10.09
C LEU A 92 9.36 10.60 10.04
N VAL A 93 9.47 11.93 9.92
CA VAL A 93 8.30 12.80 9.72
C VAL A 93 7.66 12.56 8.35
N PHE A 94 8.43 12.38 7.28
CA PHE A 94 7.91 11.98 5.97
C PHE A 94 7.20 10.63 6.03
N ASN A 95 7.76 9.64 6.73
CA ASN A 95 7.14 8.34 6.92
C ASN A 95 5.80 8.44 7.66
N ILE A 96 5.72 9.24 8.72
CA ILE A 96 4.46 9.48 9.45
C ILE A 96 3.41 10.12 8.55
N GLN A 97 3.79 11.14 7.78
CA GLN A 97 2.87 11.86 6.90
C GLN A 97 2.38 10.97 5.76
N GLY A 98 3.29 10.26 5.11
CA GLY A 98 2.99 9.38 3.99
C GLY A 98 2.09 8.22 4.39
N ASN A 99 2.46 7.46 5.42
CA ASN A 99 1.61 6.41 5.98
C ASN A 99 0.25 6.94 6.47
N GLY A 100 0.22 8.17 7.01
CA GLY A 100 -1.03 8.82 7.42
C GLY A 100 -1.96 9.12 6.25
N LEU A 101 -1.41 9.59 5.13
CA LEU A 101 -2.16 9.83 3.89
C LEU A 101 -2.67 8.51 3.29
N GLN A 102 -1.85 7.45 3.29
CA GLN A 102 -2.26 6.12 2.83
C GLN A 102 -3.39 5.56 3.70
N ALA A 103 -3.25 5.58 5.03
CA ALA A 103 -4.30 5.14 5.94
C ALA A 103 -5.62 5.91 5.75
N LEU A 104 -5.56 7.22 5.51
CA LEU A 104 -6.73 8.03 5.19
C LEU A 104 -7.33 7.66 3.83
N GLY A 105 -6.49 7.50 2.81
CA GLY A 105 -6.90 7.12 1.46
C GLY A 105 -7.63 5.78 1.42
N GLY A 106 -7.02 4.74 1.99
CA GLY A 106 -7.63 3.42 2.11
C GLY A 106 -8.94 3.47 2.91
N SER A 107 -9.02 4.28 3.97
CA SER A 107 -10.25 4.42 4.76
C SER A 107 -11.40 5.04 3.97
N LEU A 108 -11.12 5.94 3.02
CA LEU A 108 -12.15 6.50 2.12
C LEU A 108 -12.63 5.43 1.13
N ILE A 109 -11.74 4.63 0.55
CA ILE A 109 -12.12 3.55 -0.38
C ILE A 109 -13.03 2.53 0.34
N LEU A 110 -12.78 2.23 1.61
CA LEU A 110 -13.63 1.31 2.37
C LEU A 110 -15.10 1.74 2.42
N THR A 111 -15.42 3.04 2.36
CA THR A 111 -16.83 3.48 2.43
C THR A 111 -17.63 3.06 1.21
N ASP A 112 -17.00 3.00 0.04
CA ASP A 112 -17.64 2.55 -1.20
C ASP A 112 -17.84 1.02 -1.21
N LEU A 113 -16.98 0.31 -0.47
CA LEU A 113 -17.08 -1.15 -0.32
C LEU A 113 -18.11 -1.58 0.73
N VAL A 114 -18.73 -0.72 1.54
CA VAL A 114 -19.63 -1.12 2.65
C VAL A 114 -21.06 -1.63 2.27
N PRO A 115 -21.58 -1.60 1.01
CA PRO A 115 -22.90 -2.19 0.70
C PRO A 115 -23.04 -3.69 1.03
N LEU A 116 -24.29 -4.11 1.30
CA LEU A 116 -24.66 -5.38 1.97
C LEU A 116 -24.60 -6.66 1.11
N GLU A 117 -24.45 -6.54 -0.21
CA GLU A 117 -24.32 -7.70 -1.11
C GLU A 117 -22.89 -7.76 -1.63
N LYS A 118 -22.03 -8.52 -0.95
CA LYS A 118 -20.62 -8.64 -1.35
C LYS A 118 -20.34 -9.94 -2.08
N THR A 119 -19.73 -9.82 -3.25
CA THR A 119 -19.08 -10.95 -3.94
C THR A 119 -17.83 -11.38 -3.16
N LYS A 120 -17.28 -12.56 -3.48
CA LYS A 120 -16.00 -12.99 -2.88
C LYS A 120 -14.85 -12.01 -3.19
N PRO A 121 -14.71 -11.51 -4.44
CA PRO A 121 -13.80 -10.42 -4.76
C PRO A 121 -13.90 -9.23 -3.81
N ASP A 122 -15.10 -8.68 -3.60
CA ASP A 122 -15.31 -7.49 -2.77
C ASP A 122 -14.90 -7.70 -1.31
N ILE A 123 -15.09 -8.92 -0.79
CA ILE A 123 -14.68 -9.29 0.57
C ILE A 123 -13.16 -9.26 0.68
N LEU A 124 -12.44 -9.78 -0.32
CA LEU A 124 -10.98 -9.81 -0.31
C LEU A 124 -10.38 -8.42 -0.45
N VAL A 125 -10.92 -7.59 -1.34
CA VAL A 125 -10.50 -6.18 -1.47
C VAL A 125 -10.74 -5.42 -0.16
N PHE A 126 -11.93 -5.56 0.43
CA PHE A 126 -12.26 -4.90 1.69
C PHE A 126 -11.31 -5.29 2.84
N TYR A 127 -11.08 -6.59 3.05
CA TYR A 127 -10.17 -7.03 4.11
C TYR A 127 -8.71 -6.73 3.80
N GLY A 128 -8.30 -6.77 2.52
CA GLY A 128 -6.98 -6.37 2.08
C GLY A 128 -6.68 -4.92 2.47
N LEU A 129 -7.57 -3.99 2.09
CA LEU A 129 -7.46 -2.58 2.46
C LEU A 129 -7.47 -2.35 3.97
N LEU A 130 -8.35 -3.03 4.72
CA LEU A 130 -8.39 -2.90 6.18
C LEU A 130 -7.08 -3.33 6.84
N ILE A 131 -6.47 -4.41 6.35
CA ILE A 131 -5.18 -4.90 6.83
C ILE A 131 -4.07 -3.92 6.46
N GLU A 132 -4.06 -3.38 5.23
CA GLU A 132 -3.08 -2.39 4.78
C GLU A 132 -3.13 -1.09 5.59
N ILE A 133 -4.33 -0.56 5.84
CA ILE A 133 -4.54 0.59 6.73
C ILE A 133 -3.97 0.30 8.14
N THR A 134 -4.18 -0.92 8.65
CA THR A 134 -3.63 -1.32 9.95
C THR A 134 -2.11 -1.32 9.94
N GLY A 135 -1.48 -1.84 8.89
CA GLY A 135 -0.04 -1.84 8.73
C GLY A 135 0.56 -0.42 8.63
N ASN A 136 -0.07 0.45 7.85
CA ASN A 136 0.28 1.88 7.77
C ASN A 136 0.23 2.56 9.15
N VAL A 137 -0.84 2.32 9.93
CA VAL A 137 -0.97 2.86 11.29
C VAL A 137 0.13 2.34 12.22
N ILE A 138 0.54 1.08 12.08
CA ILE A 138 1.64 0.52 12.87
C ILE A 138 2.97 1.19 12.51
N GLN A 139 3.26 1.44 11.22
CA GLN A 139 4.46 2.17 10.81
C GLN A 139 4.46 3.61 11.32
N ILE A 140 3.30 4.30 11.35
CA ILE A 140 3.18 5.63 12.00
C ILE A 140 3.58 5.55 13.48
N ILE A 141 3.14 4.52 14.20
CA ILE A 141 3.49 4.32 15.62
C ILE A 141 4.98 3.99 15.75
N SER A 142 5.55 3.22 14.83
CA SER A 142 6.97 2.92 14.76
C SER A 142 7.81 4.18 14.64
N SER A 143 7.56 4.99 13.61
CA SER A 143 8.32 6.22 13.37
C SER A 143 8.18 7.22 14.52
N LYS A 144 6.99 7.32 15.15
CA LYS A 144 6.81 8.14 16.35
C LYS A 144 7.62 7.64 17.55
N LYS A 145 7.79 6.32 17.67
CA LYS A 145 8.59 5.72 18.74
C LYS A 145 10.07 6.02 18.53
N GLU A 146 10.56 5.94 17.29
CA GLU A 146 11.93 6.29 16.91
C GLU A 146 12.23 7.77 17.14
N LEU A 147 11.33 8.67 16.73
CA LEU A 147 11.42 10.11 17.04
C LEU A 147 11.49 10.41 18.55
N ALA A 148 10.88 9.57 19.39
CA ALA A 148 10.95 9.69 20.84
C ALA A 148 12.21 9.06 21.46
N GLY A 149 13.15 8.58 20.64
CA GLY A 149 14.40 7.92 21.06
C GLY A 149 14.21 6.45 21.46
N GLY A 150 13.11 5.81 21.08
CA GLY A 150 12.86 4.38 21.30
C GLY A 150 13.19 3.51 20.08
N ASP A 151 13.31 2.21 20.29
CA ASP A 151 13.50 1.23 19.20
C ASP A 151 12.16 0.88 18.52
N GLY A 152 11.94 1.42 17.32
CA GLY A 152 10.76 1.15 16.49
C GLY A 152 10.92 0.02 15.48
N ALA A 153 12.14 -0.43 15.17
CA ALA A 153 12.42 -1.29 14.02
C ALA A 153 11.50 -2.54 13.93
N ARG A 154 11.22 -3.19 15.07
CA ARG A 154 10.31 -4.35 15.10
C ARG A 154 8.86 -4.02 14.74
N LEU A 155 8.37 -2.85 15.14
CA LEU A 155 7.04 -2.38 14.77
C LEU A 155 7.01 -2.02 13.29
N ASP A 156 8.06 -1.37 12.78
CA ASP A 156 8.18 -1.07 11.36
C ASP A 156 8.12 -2.34 10.51
N THR A 157 8.98 -3.33 10.80
CA THR A 157 8.95 -4.65 10.13
C THR A 157 7.55 -5.28 10.17
N PHE A 158 6.89 -5.26 11.33
CA PHE A 158 5.55 -5.85 11.48
C PHE A 158 4.49 -5.07 10.69
N GLY A 159 4.57 -3.75 10.67
CA GLY A 159 3.71 -2.88 9.88
C GLY A 159 3.85 -3.14 8.38
N ALA A 160 5.09 -3.19 7.87
CA ALA A 160 5.39 -3.47 6.47
C ALA A 160 4.88 -4.84 6.02
N TRP A 161 5.12 -5.91 6.80
CA TRP A 161 4.57 -7.24 6.48
C TRP A 161 3.04 -7.30 6.58
N THR A 162 2.43 -6.51 7.47
CA THR A 162 0.98 -6.40 7.54
C THR A 162 0.44 -5.74 6.27
N GLN A 163 1.07 -4.68 5.78
CA GLN A 163 0.70 -4.06 4.48
C GLN A 163 0.85 -5.02 3.33
N ALA A 164 1.99 -5.71 3.22
CA ALA A 164 2.23 -6.71 2.18
C ALA A 164 1.13 -7.78 2.14
N LEU A 165 0.69 -8.28 3.30
CA LEU A 165 -0.42 -9.22 3.37
C LEU A 165 -1.74 -8.59 2.88
N GLY A 166 -2.02 -7.35 3.28
CA GLY A 166 -3.20 -6.60 2.86
C GLY A 166 -3.24 -6.40 1.34
N SER A 167 -2.16 -5.87 0.76
CA SER A 167 -2.08 -5.60 -0.68
C SER A 167 -2.18 -6.88 -1.52
N VAL A 168 -1.59 -8.00 -1.07
CA VAL A 168 -1.73 -9.29 -1.75
C VAL A 168 -3.17 -9.79 -1.74
N LEU A 169 -3.87 -9.69 -0.59
CA LEU A 169 -5.29 -10.06 -0.52
C LEU A 169 -6.14 -9.17 -1.44
N GLY A 170 -5.86 -7.87 -1.48
CA GLY A 170 -6.51 -6.93 -2.39
C GLY A 170 -6.29 -7.31 -3.85
N ALA A 171 -5.05 -7.57 -4.25
CA ALA A 171 -4.69 -7.97 -5.61
C ALA A 171 -5.40 -9.27 -6.05
N ILE A 172 -5.48 -10.28 -5.16
CA ILE A 172 -6.25 -11.51 -5.42
C ILE A 172 -7.74 -11.19 -5.60
N GLY A 173 -8.29 -10.28 -4.80
CA GLY A 173 -9.68 -9.82 -4.94
C GLY A 173 -9.96 -9.23 -6.33
N VAL A 174 -9.10 -8.31 -6.78
CA VAL A 174 -9.19 -7.69 -8.11
C VAL A 174 -9.05 -8.73 -9.23
N GLU A 175 -8.11 -9.66 -9.11
CA GLU A 175 -7.91 -10.73 -10.09
C GLU A 175 -9.16 -11.62 -10.25
N LEU A 176 -9.78 -12.03 -9.13
CA LEU A 176 -11.00 -12.81 -9.16
C LEU A 176 -12.18 -12.04 -9.77
N ALA A 177 -12.28 -10.73 -9.55
CA ALA A 177 -13.32 -9.90 -10.17
C ALA A 177 -13.22 -9.94 -11.70
N VAL A 178 -12.00 -9.84 -12.25
CA VAL A 178 -11.77 -9.94 -13.70
C VAL A 178 -12.10 -11.34 -14.23
N GLU A 179 -11.73 -12.39 -13.49
CA GLU A 179 -12.02 -13.78 -13.89
C GLU A 179 -13.53 -14.08 -13.91
N GLU A 180 -14.29 -13.55 -12.95
CA GLU A 180 -15.75 -13.72 -12.89
C GLU A 180 -16.48 -12.93 -13.99
N GLU A 181 -15.92 -11.82 -14.47
CA GLU A 181 -16.46 -11.01 -15.58
C GLU A 181 -16.17 -11.60 -16.98
N LEU A 182 -15.15 -12.46 -17.11
CA LEU A 182 -14.87 -13.13 -18.38
C LEU A 182 -15.91 -14.26 -18.60
N PRO A 183 -16.75 -14.19 -19.65
CA PRO A 183 -17.69 -15.26 -19.92
C PRO A 183 -16.90 -16.56 -20.10
N SER A 184 -17.45 -17.64 -19.55
CA SER A 184 -17.01 -19.02 -19.76
C SER A 184 -17.15 -19.40 -21.24
N VAL A 185 -16.33 -18.82 -22.09
CA VAL A 185 -16.14 -19.20 -23.47
C VAL A 185 -14.81 -19.90 -23.50
N LEU A 186 -14.88 -21.23 -23.54
CA LEU A 186 -13.86 -22.22 -23.91
C LEU A 186 -13.76 -23.34 -22.87
N TRP A 187 -14.76 -24.24 -22.83
CA TRP A 187 -14.54 -25.69 -22.81
C TRP A 187 -15.67 -26.36 -23.60
#